data_AF-A0A0M3J5J2-F1
#
_entry.id   AF-A0A0M3J5J2-F1
#
_cell.length_a   1.000
_cell.length_b   1.000
_cell.length_c   1.000
_cell.angle_alpha   90.00
_cell.angle_beta   90.00
_cell.angle_gamma   90.00
#
_symmetry.space_group_name_H-M   'P 1'
#
loop_
_entity.id
_entity.type
_entity.pdbx_description
1 polymer ?
#
loop_
_entity_poly.entity_id
_entity_poly.type
_entity_poly.pdbx_seq_one_letter_code
_entity_poly.pdbx_strand_id
1 'polypeptide(L)'
;MVRSRSRLSSSSCEIQLMKAMSKTYVLHERNVNDVQNFIEYLMQVRELLQVQFESTEEAVLKRGLWQLMNNRIFFQHPDLMRLLKVHEDVMTIMMNILTAQQGTTEHVEHLETAADALTAGELIKINVINCTFYVHDASEMVVACSRFLCYFCRTSRQNQKAMFEHLSFLLDNATMLLARPSLRGSVPLDVAYSSFMDNNELALALKEEELDKVAVYLSRCGLQPNSELIAKGYPDLGWDPVEGERYIDFLRFCVWINGESVEENANLVIRLLIRRPECLGVALKGEGQGLFSAFKVGFSFGSPILID
;
A
#
# COMPACT_ATOMS: atom_id res chain seq x y z
N MET A 1 -6.81 -24.99 -51.84
CA MET A 1 -6.01 -24.35 -50.78
C MET A 1 -6.39 -22.88 -50.47
N VAL A 2 -7.32 -22.24 -51.21
CA VAL A 2 -7.70 -20.82 -51.00
C VAL A 2 -8.90 -20.64 -50.04
N ARG A 3 -9.78 -21.64 -49.90
CA ARG A 3 -10.98 -21.60 -49.04
C ARG A 3 -10.73 -21.69 -47.52
N SER A 4 -9.53 -22.07 -47.10
CA SER A 4 -9.14 -22.12 -45.68
C SER A 4 -8.59 -20.79 -45.17
N ARG A 5 -7.91 -20.00 -46.02
CA ARG A 5 -7.40 -18.66 -45.66
C ARG A 5 -8.52 -17.64 -45.42
N SER A 6 -9.64 -17.71 -46.15
CA SER A 6 -10.76 -16.78 -45.96
C SER A 6 -11.56 -17.02 -44.68
N ARG A 7 -11.63 -18.27 -44.18
CA ARG A 7 -12.24 -18.57 -42.88
C ARG A 7 -11.35 -18.16 -41.71
N LEU A 8 -10.04 -18.29 -41.86
CA LEU A 8 -9.06 -17.81 -40.87
C LEU A 8 -9.06 -16.28 -40.74
N SER A 9 -9.27 -15.55 -41.85
CA SER A 9 -9.41 -14.09 -41.80
C SER A 9 -10.76 -13.63 -41.24
N SER A 10 -11.86 -14.33 -41.54
CA SER A 10 -13.17 -14.00 -40.96
C SER A 10 -13.20 -14.27 -39.46
N SER A 11 -12.65 -15.39 -38.99
CA SER A 11 -12.53 -15.69 -37.56
C SER A 11 -11.64 -14.69 -36.82
N SER A 12 -10.58 -14.20 -37.47
CA SER A 12 -9.72 -13.15 -36.88
C SER A 12 -10.47 -11.83 -36.72
N CYS A 13 -11.28 -11.43 -37.70
CA CYS A 13 -12.11 -10.23 -37.65
C CYS A 13 -13.18 -10.33 -36.56
N GLU A 14 -13.85 -11.48 -36.44
CA GLU A 14 -14.82 -11.75 -35.37
C GLU A 14 -14.19 -11.63 -33.98
N ILE A 15 -13.00 -12.22 -33.79
CA ILE A 15 -12.26 -12.12 -32.51
C ILE A 15 -11.85 -10.67 -32.22
N GLN A 16 -11.39 -9.92 -33.22
CA GLN A 16 -11.04 -8.51 -33.06
C GLN A 16 -12.25 -7.64 -32.69
N LEU A 17 -13.40 -7.89 -33.33
CA LEU A 17 -14.64 -7.20 -33.01
C LEU A 17 -15.10 -7.52 -31.58
N MET A 18 -15.08 -8.79 -31.16
CA MET A 18 -15.40 -9.17 -29.79
C MET A 18 -14.49 -8.47 -28.76
N LYS A 19 -13.18 -8.36 -29.06
CA LYS A 19 -12.22 -7.61 -28.22
C LYS A 19 -12.49 -6.11 -28.18
N ALA A 20 -12.93 -5.52 -29.29
CA ALA A 20 -13.27 -4.09 -29.35
C ALA A 20 -14.58 -3.82 -28.58
N MET A 21 -15.58 -4.69 -28.76
CA MET A 21 -16.85 -4.62 -28.03
C MET A 21 -16.65 -4.76 -26.53
N SER A 22 -15.77 -5.65 -26.08
CA SER A 22 -15.43 -5.79 -24.66
C SER A 22 -14.72 -4.56 -24.07
N LYS A 23 -14.29 -3.61 -24.89
CA LYS A 23 -13.67 -2.34 -24.50
C LYS A 23 -14.55 -1.11 -24.77
N THR A 24 -15.76 -1.33 -25.29
CA THR A 24 -16.69 -0.24 -25.59
C THR A 24 -17.49 0.11 -24.34
N TYR A 25 -17.60 1.40 -24.02
CA TYR A 25 -18.38 1.90 -22.91
C TYR A 25 -19.28 3.04 -23.38
N VAL A 26 -20.55 3.04 -22.95
CA VAL A 26 -21.54 4.04 -23.37
C VAL A 26 -21.83 4.95 -22.20
N LEU A 27 -21.73 6.26 -22.43
CA LEU A 27 -21.89 7.30 -21.43
C LEU A 27 -23.05 8.23 -21.82
N HIS A 28 -23.64 8.87 -20.83
CA HIS A 28 -24.67 9.89 -21.05
C HIS A 28 -24.02 11.17 -21.60
N GLU A 29 -24.66 11.86 -22.55
CA GLU A 29 -24.13 13.06 -23.22
C GLU A 29 -23.73 14.19 -22.25
N ARG A 30 -24.48 14.33 -21.14
CA ARG A 30 -24.17 15.28 -20.05
C ARG A 30 -22.76 15.11 -19.45
N ASN A 31 -22.16 13.93 -19.55
CA ASN A 31 -20.87 13.60 -18.96
C ASN A 31 -19.69 13.83 -19.91
N VAL A 32 -19.91 14.30 -21.14
CA VAL A 32 -18.86 14.42 -22.18
C VAL A 32 -17.68 15.27 -21.73
N ASN A 33 -17.93 16.43 -21.09
CA ASN A 33 -16.84 17.31 -20.61
C ASN A 33 -16.05 16.66 -19.47
N ASP A 34 -16.74 16.01 -18.53
CA ASP A 34 -16.08 15.32 -17.42
C ASP A 34 -15.21 14.15 -17.93
N VAL A 35 -15.69 13.43 -18.94
CA VAL A 35 -14.96 12.33 -19.59
C VAL A 35 -13.76 12.86 -20.37
N GLN A 36 -13.88 13.97 -21.08
CA GLN A 36 -12.76 14.59 -21.79
C GLN A 36 -11.65 14.99 -20.80
N ASN A 37 -12.00 15.72 -19.74
CA ASN A 37 -11.06 16.08 -18.68
C ASN A 37 -10.42 14.83 -18.07
N PHE A 38 -11.22 13.79 -17.81
CA PHE A 38 -10.73 12.52 -17.28
C PHE A 38 -9.67 11.87 -18.20
N ILE A 39 -9.92 11.82 -19.50
CA ILE A 39 -9.00 11.24 -20.49
C ILE A 39 -7.71 12.06 -20.57
N GLU A 40 -7.79 13.39 -20.53
CA GLU A 40 -6.62 14.27 -20.55
C GLU A 40 -5.71 14.03 -19.33
N TYR A 41 -6.29 13.93 -18.13
CA TYR A 41 -5.50 13.61 -16.92
C TYR A 41 -4.99 12.17 -16.92
N LEU A 42 -5.75 11.22 -17.47
CA LEU A 42 -5.29 9.84 -17.59
C LEU A 42 -4.09 9.74 -18.55
N MET A 43 -4.10 10.48 -19.65
CA MET A 43 -2.96 10.56 -20.56
C MET A 43 -1.72 11.11 -19.85
N GLN A 44 -1.87 12.20 -19.08
CA GLN A 44 -0.75 12.74 -18.29
C GLN A 44 -0.16 11.70 -17.35
N VAL A 45 -0.99 10.92 -16.64
CA VAL A 45 -0.51 9.85 -15.76
C VAL A 45 0.20 8.74 -16.56
N ARG A 46 -0.31 8.37 -17.73
CA ARG A 46 0.27 7.31 -18.58
C ARG A 46 1.61 7.69 -19.19
N GLU A 47 1.83 8.96 -19.49
CA GLU A 47 3.12 9.45 -19.97
C GLU A 47 4.22 9.22 -18.92
N LEU A 48 3.86 9.20 -17.63
CA LEU A 48 4.80 8.97 -16.53
C LEU A 48 5.17 7.49 -16.31
N LEU A 49 4.55 6.53 -17.02
CA LEU A 49 4.81 5.10 -16.82
C LEU A 49 6.25 4.68 -17.17
N GLN A 50 6.88 5.39 -18.12
CA GLN A 50 8.21 5.06 -18.63
C GLN A 50 9.27 6.11 -18.25
N VAL A 51 8.91 7.09 -17.43
CA VAL A 51 9.77 8.24 -17.10
C VAL A 51 10.42 8.02 -15.74
N GLN A 52 11.69 8.43 -15.63
CA GLN A 52 12.37 8.52 -14.34
C GLN A 52 11.85 9.75 -13.59
N PHE A 53 11.31 9.55 -12.39
CA PHE A 53 10.69 10.64 -11.64
C PHE A 53 11.72 11.64 -11.12
N GLU A 54 11.52 12.91 -11.49
CA GLU A 54 12.10 14.08 -10.84
C GLU A 54 10.99 14.94 -10.22
N SER A 55 11.36 16.02 -9.54
CA SER A 55 10.42 16.91 -8.82
C SER A 55 9.27 17.46 -9.70
N THR A 56 9.48 17.61 -11.01
CA THR A 56 8.47 18.06 -11.97
C THR A 56 7.41 17.00 -12.24
N GLU A 57 7.85 15.78 -12.54
CA GLU A 57 7.01 14.61 -12.81
C GLU A 57 6.20 14.23 -11.59
N GLU A 58 6.79 14.36 -10.40
CA GLU A 58 6.08 14.18 -9.14
C GLU A 58 4.88 15.14 -9.00
N ALA A 59 5.09 16.44 -9.26
CA ALA A 59 4.02 17.42 -9.17
C ALA A 59 2.91 17.13 -10.20
N VAL A 60 3.27 16.66 -11.39
CA VAL A 60 2.32 16.24 -12.43
C VAL A 60 1.55 15.00 -11.99
N LEU A 61 2.21 13.99 -11.43
CA LEU A 61 1.57 12.77 -10.92
C LEU A 61 0.57 13.10 -9.82
N LYS A 62 0.98 13.83 -8.78
CA LYS A 62 0.12 14.19 -7.64
C LYS A 62 -1.11 14.96 -8.12
N ARG A 63 -0.93 15.90 -9.05
CA ARG A 63 -2.03 16.67 -9.66
C ARG A 63 -2.93 15.78 -10.49
N GLY A 64 -2.38 14.94 -11.36
CA GLY A 64 -3.13 14.03 -12.23
C GLY A 64 -4.01 13.07 -11.43
N LEU A 65 -3.45 12.40 -10.42
CA LEU A 65 -4.20 11.50 -9.53
C LEU A 65 -5.30 12.23 -8.77
N TRP A 66 -5.02 13.43 -8.24
CA TRP A 66 -6.02 14.23 -7.54
C TRP A 66 -7.18 14.65 -8.46
N GLN A 67 -6.87 15.08 -9.68
CA GLN A 67 -7.89 15.48 -10.66
C GLN A 67 -8.74 14.28 -11.13
N LEU A 68 -8.12 13.12 -11.33
CA LEU A 68 -8.84 11.89 -11.65
C LEU A 68 -9.80 11.51 -10.53
N MET A 69 -9.38 11.60 -9.26
CA MET A 69 -10.23 11.33 -8.10
C MET A 69 -11.35 12.35 -7.91
N ASN A 70 -11.08 13.63 -8.18
CA ASN A 70 -12.07 14.70 -8.02
C ASN A 70 -13.08 14.77 -9.18
N ASN A 71 -12.89 13.94 -10.21
CA ASN A 71 -13.80 13.83 -11.34
C ASN A 71 -15.02 12.95 -10.99
N ARG A 72 -16.22 13.40 -11.34
CA ARG A 72 -17.47 12.68 -11.06
C ARG A 72 -17.54 11.31 -11.71
N ILE A 73 -16.89 11.13 -12.87
CA ILE A 73 -16.86 9.86 -13.61
C ILE A 73 -16.20 8.76 -12.79
N PHE A 74 -15.25 9.10 -11.93
CA PHE A 74 -14.52 8.14 -11.09
C PHE A 74 -15.48 7.32 -10.21
N PHE A 75 -16.43 7.98 -9.56
CA PHE A 75 -17.40 7.34 -8.66
C PHE A 75 -18.67 6.85 -9.38
N GLN A 76 -19.08 7.51 -10.46
CA GLN A 76 -20.29 7.14 -11.20
C GLN A 76 -20.07 5.89 -12.06
N HIS A 77 -18.86 5.70 -12.59
CA HIS A 77 -18.55 4.65 -13.56
C HIS A 77 -17.31 3.84 -13.14
N PRO A 78 -17.37 3.06 -12.04
CA PRO A 78 -16.23 2.25 -11.58
C PRO A 78 -15.78 1.21 -12.61
N ASP A 79 -16.71 0.70 -13.42
CA ASP A 79 -16.42 -0.24 -14.50
C ASP A 79 -15.54 0.37 -15.59
N LEU A 80 -15.72 1.66 -15.88
CA LEU A 80 -14.88 2.38 -16.85
C LEU A 80 -13.44 2.48 -16.33
N MET A 81 -13.25 2.70 -15.02
CA MET A 81 -11.91 2.76 -14.41
C MET A 81 -11.16 1.42 -14.56
N ARG A 82 -11.87 0.29 -14.43
CA ARG A 82 -11.30 -1.05 -14.71
C ARG A 82 -11.03 -1.27 -16.18
N LEU A 83 -11.98 -0.89 -17.04
CA LEU A 83 -11.87 -1.06 -18.48
C LEU A 83 -10.68 -0.31 -19.06
N LEU A 84 -10.46 0.90 -18.55
CA LEU A 84 -9.30 1.73 -18.87
C LEU A 84 -8.04 1.30 -18.12
N LYS A 85 -8.08 0.30 -17.22
CA LYS A 85 -6.91 -0.20 -16.47
C LYS A 85 -6.17 0.89 -15.69
N VAL A 86 -6.88 1.90 -15.19
CA VAL A 86 -6.26 3.04 -14.47
C VAL A 86 -5.53 2.55 -13.22
N HIS A 87 -6.09 1.56 -12.53
CA HIS A 87 -5.47 0.93 -11.35
C HIS A 87 -4.15 0.21 -11.69
N GLU A 88 -4.05 -0.45 -12.85
CA GLU A 88 -2.81 -1.09 -13.31
C GLU A 88 -1.73 -0.03 -13.60
N ASP A 89 -2.13 1.09 -14.22
CA ASP A 89 -1.22 2.21 -14.50
C ASP A 89 -0.66 2.79 -13.18
N VAL A 90 -1.53 3.09 -12.21
CA VAL A 90 -1.12 3.64 -10.90
C VAL A 90 -0.31 2.63 -10.09
N MET A 91 -0.67 1.34 -10.12
CA MET A 91 0.12 0.30 -9.47
C MET A 91 1.50 0.16 -10.10
N THR A 92 1.62 0.22 -11.42
CA THR A 92 2.91 0.16 -12.12
C THR A 92 3.80 1.33 -11.72
N ILE A 93 3.25 2.55 -11.67
CA ILE A 93 3.97 3.74 -11.20
C ILE A 93 4.45 3.54 -9.75
N MET A 94 3.54 3.10 -8.87
CA MET A 94 3.86 2.84 -7.46
C MET A 94 4.95 1.76 -7.32
N MET A 95 4.87 0.68 -8.09
CA MET A 95 5.89 -0.37 -8.12
C MET A 95 7.25 0.18 -8.55
N ASN A 96 7.29 0.96 -9.62
CA ASN A 96 8.53 1.57 -10.12
C ASN A 96 9.17 2.49 -9.07
N ILE A 97 8.37 3.30 -8.38
CA ILE A 97 8.85 4.18 -7.29
C ILE A 97 9.42 3.34 -6.14
N LEU A 98 8.70 2.31 -5.70
CA LEU A 98 9.11 1.43 -4.59
C LEU A 98 10.39 0.65 -4.91
N THR A 99 10.50 0.08 -6.11
CA THR A 99 11.70 -0.65 -6.54
C THR A 99 12.90 0.28 -6.68
N ALA A 100 12.71 1.51 -7.16
CA ALA A 100 13.79 2.50 -7.21
C ALA A 100 14.32 2.85 -5.81
N GLN A 101 13.45 2.92 -4.80
CA GLN A 101 13.83 3.18 -3.40
C GLN A 101 14.62 2.02 -2.77
N GLN A 102 14.29 0.78 -3.12
CA GLN A 102 15.01 -0.40 -2.63
C GLN A 102 16.45 -0.42 -3.17
N GLY A 103 16.64 -0.14 -4.46
CA GLY A 103 17.96 -0.06 -5.08
C GLY A 103 18.86 1.04 -4.51
N THR A 104 18.30 2.16 -4.04
CA THR A 104 19.09 3.20 -3.37
C THR A 104 19.46 2.84 -1.93
N THR A 105 18.66 2.01 -1.25
CA THR A 105 18.90 1.61 0.15
C THR A 105 20.01 0.55 0.26
N GLU A 106 20.06 -0.41 -0.66
CA GLU A 106 21.12 -1.45 -0.71
C GLU A 106 22.53 -0.85 -0.95
N HIS A 107 22.63 0.26 -1.69
CA HIS A 107 23.91 0.94 -1.91
C HIS A 107 24.48 1.59 -0.65
N VAL A 108 23.64 1.95 0.33
CA VAL A 108 24.05 2.65 1.56
C VAL A 108 24.57 1.66 2.61
N GLU A 109 23.96 0.49 2.76
CA GLU A 109 24.44 -0.54 3.70
C GLU A 109 25.86 -1.02 3.37
N HIS A 110 26.22 -1.04 2.08
CA HIS A 110 27.58 -1.37 1.62
C HIS A 110 28.62 -0.24 1.81
N LEU A 111 28.18 1.02 1.93
CA LEU A 111 29.07 2.16 2.21
C LEU A 111 29.40 2.26 3.70
N GLU A 112 28.48 1.87 4.59
CA GLU A 112 28.71 1.88 6.04
C GLU A 112 29.70 0.81 6.49
N THR A 113 29.79 -0.34 5.79
CA THR A 113 30.73 -1.42 6.16
C THR A 113 32.19 -1.14 5.81
N ALA A 114 32.48 -0.07 5.04
CA ALA A 114 33.82 0.21 4.50
C ALA A 114 34.54 1.40 5.17
N ALA A 115 33.94 2.06 6.17
CA ALA A 115 34.37 3.39 6.62
C ALA A 115 35.10 3.42 7.97
N ASP A 116 36.18 2.65 8.12
CA ASP A 116 37.27 2.96 9.06
C ASP A 116 38.31 3.88 8.38
N ALA A 117 37.94 5.12 8.04
CA ALA A 117 38.93 6.17 7.67
C ALA A 117 38.38 7.61 7.77
N LEU A 118 39.08 8.40 8.56
CA LEU A 118 38.81 9.72 9.15
C LEU A 118 38.57 10.96 8.24
N THR A 119 38.09 10.86 6.99
CA THR A 119 37.93 12.05 6.12
C THR A 119 36.67 12.07 5.25
N ALA A 120 35.60 11.36 5.64
CA ALA A 120 34.35 11.27 4.87
C ALA A 120 33.15 12.07 5.45
N GLY A 121 33.29 12.72 6.62
CA GLY A 121 32.16 13.23 7.40
C GLY A 121 31.29 14.33 6.76
N GLU A 122 31.83 15.18 5.88
CA GLU A 122 31.06 16.26 5.23
C GLU A 122 30.42 15.82 3.90
N LEU A 123 31.11 15.02 3.10
CA LEU A 123 30.54 14.40 1.90
C LEU A 123 29.43 13.39 2.25
N ILE A 124 29.58 12.65 3.35
CA ILE A 124 28.52 11.76 3.87
C ILE A 124 27.32 12.59 4.31
N LYS A 125 27.49 13.70 5.04
CA LYS A 125 26.35 14.56 5.41
C LYS A 125 25.60 15.09 4.19
N ILE A 126 26.31 15.56 3.16
CA ILE A 126 25.66 16.05 1.92
C ILE A 126 24.95 14.90 1.18
N ASN A 127 25.56 13.72 1.08
CA ASN A 127 24.93 12.55 0.44
C ASN A 127 23.76 12.00 1.26
N VAL A 128 23.82 12.04 2.60
CA VAL A 128 22.74 11.64 3.51
C VAL A 128 21.60 12.68 3.48
N ILE A 129 21.90 13.97 3.42
CA ILE A 129 20.90 15.04 3.25
C ILE A 129 20.24 14.93 1.87
N ASN A 130 21.01 14.70 0.81
CA ASN A 130 20.46 14.50 -0.53
C ASN A 130 19.63 13.22 -0.59
N CYS A 131 20.10 12.12 0.02
CA CYS A 131 19.37 10.86 0.10
C CYS A 131 18.06 11.01 0.90
N THR A 132 18.09 11.65 2.07
CA THR A 132 16.86 11.94 2.83
C THR A 132 15.89 12.84 2.07
N PHE A 133 16.38 13.78 1.26
CA PHE A 133 15.54 14.60 0.39
C PHE A 133 14.89 13.79 -0.75
N TYR A 134 15.65 12.93 -1.43
CA TYR A 134 15.13 12.02 -2.47
C TYR A 134 14.16 10.97 -1.93
N VAL A 135 14.40 10.46 -0.71
CA VAL A 135 13.48 9.53 -0.01
C VAL A 135 12.19 10.26 0.40
N HIS A 136 12.25 11.56 0.72
CA HIS A 136 11.07 12.35 1.06
C HIS A 136 10.15 12.57 -0.15
N ASP A 137 10.70 12.87 -1.34
CA ASP A 137 9.93 13.06 -2.59
C ASP A 137 9.21 11.76 -3.02
N ALA A 138 9.93 10.65 -3.05
CA ALA A 138 9.36 9.35 -3.40
C ALA A 138 8.22 8.91 -2.45
N SER A 139 8.33 9.24 -1.15
CA SER A 139 7.30 8.92 -0.17
C SER A 139 5.97 9.63 -0.43
N GLU A 140 6.00 10.88 -0.91
CA GLU A 140 4.78 11.63 -1.21
C GLU A 140 4.05 11.09 -2.44
N MET A 141 4.80 10.64 -3.45
CA MET A 141 4.22 9.97 -4.61
C MET A 141 3.57 8.63 -4.22
N VAL A 142 4.24 7.82 -3.40
CA VAL A 142 3.67 6.56 -2.88
C VAL A 142 2.39 6.82 -2.10
N VAL A 143 2.36 7.90 -1.30
CA VAL A 143 1.16 8.34 -0.56
C VAL A 143 0.03 8.72 -1.50
N ALA A 144 0.31 9.47 -2.56
CA ALA A 144 -0.69 9.86 -3.55
C ALA A 144 -1.27 8.65 -4.29
N CYS A 145 -0.41 7.73 -4.74
CA CYS A 145 -0.81 6.48 -5.40
C CYS A 145 -1.64 5.61 -4.45
N SER A 146 -1.17 5.38 -3.22
CA SER A 146 -1.86 4.55 -2.24
C SER A 146 -3.25 5.09 -1.91
N ARG A 147 -3.36 6.41 -1.72
CA ARG A 147 -4.65 7.07 -1.48
C ARG A 147 -5.61 6.86 -2.65
N PHE A 148 -5.13 7.07 -3.89
CA PHE A 148 -5.91 6.83 -5.10
C PHE A 148 -6.44 5.39 -5.16
N LEU A 149 -5.58 4.41 -4.90
CA LEU A 149 -5.91 3.00 -4.95
C LEU A 149 -6.88 2.58 -3.83
N CYS A 150 -6.75 3.16 -2.64
CA CYS A 150 -7.74 2.99 -1.56
C CYS A 150 -9.13 3.46 -2.00
N TYR A 151 -9.24 4.64 -2.63
CA TYR A 151 -10.53 5.11 -3.18
C TYR A 151 -11.04 4.20 -4.29
N PHE A 152 -10.17 3.77 -5.21
CA PHE A 152 -10.52 2.84 -6.27
C PHE A 152 -11.12 1.53 -5.71
N CYS A 153 -10.50 0.94 -4.68
CA CYS A 153 -11.02 -0.26 -4.01
C CYS A 153 -12.42 -0.03 -3.42
N ARG A 154 -12.66 1.10 -2.75
CA ARG A 154 -13.95 1.42 -2.11
C ARG A 154 -15.12 1.59 -3.07
N THR A 155 -14.86 1.87 -4.36
CA THR A 155 -15.94 2.10 -5.33
C THR A 155 -16.64 0.82 -5.79
N SER A 156 -16.01 -0.35 -5.71
CA SER A 156 -16.60 -1.61 -6.21
C SER A 156 -15.86 -2.87 -5.73
N ARG A 157 -16.61 -3.93 -5.43
CA ARG A 157 -16.05 -5.27 -5.11
C ARG A 157 -15.24 -5.88 -6.25
N GLN A 158 -15.55 -5.54 -7.50
CA GLN A 158 -14.79 -5.98 -8.66
C GLN A 158 -13.47 -5.19 -8.80
N ASN A 159 -13.41 -3.94 -8.31
CA ASN A 159 -12.16 -3.17 -8.22
C ASN A 159 -11.22 -3.77 -7.19
N GLN A 160 -11.77 -4.14 -6.04
CA GLN A 160 -11.09 -4.92 -5.01
C GLN A 160 -10.45 -6.18 -5.59
N LYS A 161 -11.20 -6.97 -6.37
CA LYS A 161 -10.67 -8.17 -7.03
C LYS A 161 -9.48 -7.89 -7.95
N ALA A 162 -9.53 -6.82 -8.74
CA ALA A 162 -8.42 -6.45 -9.61
C ALA A 162 -7.17 -6.04 -8.81
N MET A 163 -7.35 -5.37 -7.67
CA MET A 163 -6.25 -5.00 -6.78
C MET A 163 -5.69 -6.17 -5.98
N PHE A 164 -6.52 -7.16 -5.66
CA PHE A 164 -6.13 -8.35 -4.88
C PHE A 164 -5.04 -9.17 -5.57
N GLU A 165 -4.96 -9.13 -6.91
CA GLU A 165 -3.88 -9.78 -7.67
C GLU A 165 -2.48 -9.22 -7.33
N HIS A 166 -2.42 -7.98 -6.84
CA HIS A 166 -1.18 -7.32 -6.42
C HIS A 166 -0.92 -7.40 -4.91
N LEU A 167 -1.73 -8.16 -4.15
CA LEU A 167 -1.66 -8.21 -2.68
C LEU A 167 -0.27 -8.58 -2.16
N SER A 168 0.36 -9.61 -2.73
CA SER A 168 1.71 -10.02 -2.29
C SER A 168 2.72 -8.89 -2.41
N PHE A 169 2.73 -8.16 -3.54
CA PHE A 169 3.66 -7.05 -3.74
C PHE A 169 3.42 -5.91 -2.74
N LEU A 170 2.14 -5.60 -2.46
CA LEU A 170 1.78 -4.58 -1.47
C LEU A 170 2.26 -4.98 -0.07
N LEU A 171 2.15 -6.26 0.28
CA LEU A 171 2.63 -6.80 1.56
C LEU A 171 4.15 -6.78 1.66
N ASP A 172 4.88 -7.07 0.58
CA ASP A 172 6.35 -7.00 0.57
C ASP A 172 6.86 -5.58 0.85
N ASN A 173 6.04 -4.56 0.57
CA ASN A 173 6.34 -3.14 0.80
C ASN A 173 5.50 -2.52 1.93
N ALA A 174 4.85 -3.34 2.76
CA ALA A 174 3.89 -2.86 3.75
C ALA A 174 4.49 -1.99 4.86
N THR A 175 5.78 -2.18 5.18
CA THR A 175 6.50 -1.43 6.22
C THR A 175 6.71 0.04 5.86
N MET A 176 6.57 0.42 4.60
CA MET A 176 6.85 1.77 4.14
C MET A 176 5.86 2.78 4.76
N LEU A 177 6.41 3.79 5.45
CA LEU A 177 5.70 4.95 6.01
C LEU A 177 4.71 4.64 7.15
N LEU A 178 4.77 3.45 7.76
CA LEU A 178 3.87 3.09 8.86
C LEU A 178 4.14 3.87 10.15
N ALA A 179 5.38 4.29 10.38
CA ALA A 179 5.77 5.09 11.55
C ALA A 179 5.11 6.47 11.62
N ARG A 180 4.46 6.94 10.53
CA ARG A 180 3.75 8.24 10.46
C ARG A 180 2.23 8.04 10.55
N PRO A 181 1.59 8.25 11.73
CA PRO A 181 0.14 8.05 11.90
C PRO A 181 -0.73 8.91 10.97
N SER A 182 -0.23 10.09 10.56
CA SER A 182 -0.92 11.02 9.66
C SER A 182 -1.16 10.47 8.25
N LEU A 183 -0.44 9.41 7.86
CA LEU A 183 -0.54 8.80 6.54
C LEU A 183 -1.55 7.63 6.48
N ARG A 184 -2.32 7.40 7.55
CA ARG A 184 -3.37 6.37 7.56
C ARG A 184 -4.35 6.55 6.38
N GLY A 185 -4.64 5.44 5.70
CA GLY A 185 -5.41 5.38 4.47
C GLY A 185 -4.61 5.72 3.20
N SER A 186 -3.29 5.93 3.31
CA SER A 186 -2.42 6.37 2.21
C SER A 186 -1.08 5.62 2.18
N VAL A 187 -1.00 4.41 2.73
CA VAL A 187 0.22 3.57 2.66
C VAL A 187 -0.06 2.24 1.96
N PRO A 188 0.96 1.49 1.48
CA PRO A 188 0.76 0.22 0.77
C PRO A 188 -0.06 -0.80 1.57
N LEU A 189 0.15 -0.89 2.90
CA LEU A 189 -0.63 -1.76 3.79
C LEU A 189 -2.13 -1.40 3.78
N ASP A 190 -2.48 -0.12 3.65
CA ASP A 190 -3.87 0.32 3.58
C ASP A 190 -4.54 -0.12 2.28
N VAL A 191 -3.80 -0.06 1.17
CA VAL A 191 -4.26 -0.58 -0.12
C VAL A 191 -4.46 -2.09 -0.03
N ALA A 192 -3.54 -2.80 0.63
CA ALA A 192 -3.59 -4.24 0.81
C ALA A 192 -4.89 -4.69 1.48
N TYR A 193 -5.23 -4.17 2.68
CA TYR A 193 -6.51 -4.56 3.29
C TYR A 193 -7.73 -3.97 2.58
N SER A 194 -7.63 -2.76 1.99
CA SER A 194 -8.73 -2.19 1.20
C SER A 194 -9.11 -3.06 0.00
N SER A 195 -8.18 -3.89 -0.51
CA SER A 195 -8.40 -4.80 -1.62
C SER A 195 -9.35 -5.97 -1.30
N PHE A 196 -9.60 -6.29 -0.03
CA PHE A 196 -10.50 -7.40 0.35
C PHE A 196 -11.50 -7.09 1.48
N MET A 197 -11.36 -5.96 2.20
CA MET A 197 -12.14 -5.69 3.42
C MET A 197 -13.67 -5.72 3.28
N ASP A 198 -14.21 -5.48 2.07
CA ASP A 198 -15.67 -5.50 1.82
C ASP A 198 -16.12 -6.73 0.99
N ASN A 199 -15.23 -7.71 0.81
CA ASN A 199 -15.44 -8.85 -0.08
C ASN A 199 -15.10 -10.19 0.60
N ASN A 200 -16.14 -10.90 1.02
CA ASN A 200 -16.02 -12.20 1.67
C ASN A 200 -15.29 -13.25 0.80
N GLU A 201 -15.49 -13.22 -0.52
CA GLU A 201 -14.83 -14.19 -1.43
C GLU A 201 -13.32 -13.99 -1.47
N LEU A 202 -12.86 -12.74 -1.48
CA LEU A 202 -11.43 -12.42 -1.51
C LEU A 202 -10.77 -12.71 -0.17
N ALA A 203 -11.48 -12.48 0.92
CA ALA A 203 -10.99 -12.82 2.25
C ALA A 203 -10.81 -14.33 2.45
N LEU A 204 -11.70 -15.14 1.89
CA LEU A 204 -11.53 -16.60 1.86
C LEU A 204 -10.42 -17.06 0.91
N ALA A 205 -10.05 -16.22 -0.07
CA ALA A 205 -8.96 -16.49 -1.00
C ALA A 205 -7.58 -16.10 -0.45
N LEU A 206 -7.51 -15.52 0.77
CA LEU A 206 -6.24 -15.17 1.42
C LEU A 206 -5.39 -16.42 1.67
N LYS A 207 -4.09 -16.28 1.41
CA LYS A 207 -3.12 -17.38 1.56
C LYS A 207 -2.43 -17.32 2.91
N GLU A 208 -1.99 -18.49 3.39
CA GLU A 208 -1.15 -18.58 4.59
C GLU A 208 0.15 -17.77 4.47
N GLU A 209 0.75 -17.75 3.28
CA GLU A 209 1.96 -16.96 3.01
C GLU A 209 1.76 -15.46 3.24
N GLU A 210 0.59 -14.92 2.88
CA GLU A 210 0.27 -13.49 3.01
C GLU A 210 0.09 -13.11 4.48
N LEU A 211 -0.62 -13.94 5.25
CA LEU A 211 -0.83 -13.74 6.68
C LEU A 211 0.45 -13.98 7.49
N ASP A 212 1.31 -14.91 7.06
CA ASP A 212 2.60 -15.16 7.71
C ASP A 212 3.54 -13.96 7.59
N LYS A 213 3.58 -13.28 6.42
CA LYS A 213 4.34 -12.02 6.25
C LYS A 213 3.92 -10.96 7.27
N VAL A 214 2.62 -10.74 7.43
CA VAL A 214 2.08 -9.77 8.39
C VAL A 214 2.41 -10.18 9.83
N ALA A 215 2.31 -11.47 10.17
CA ALA A 215 2.71 -11.98 11.48
C ALA A 215 4.22 -11.78 11.75
N VAL A 216 5.08 -11.95 10.73
CA VAL A 216 6.51 -11.67 10.83
C VAL A 216 6.75 -10.17 11.07
N TYR A 217 6.10 -9.27 10.34
CA TYR A 217 6.24 -7.83 10.58
C TYR A 217 5.77 -7.43 11.99
N LEU A 218 4.63 -7.95 12.43
CA LEU A 218 4.13 -7.72 13.79
C LEU A 218 5.11 -8.23 14.87
N SER A 219 5.76 -9.38 14.64
CA SER A 219 6.76 -9.91 15.57
C SER A 219 7.97 -8.99 15.73
N ARG A 220 8.38 -8.31 14.64
CA ARG A 220 9.47 -7.31 14.66
C ARG A 220 9.07 -6.07 15.47
N CYS A 221 7.84 -5.58 15.34
CA CYS A 221 7.33 -4.48 16.16
C CYS A 221 7.41 -4.80 17.66
N GLY A 222 7.22 -6.06 18.05
CA GLY A 222 7.33 -6.48 19.45
C GLY A 222 8.76 -6.62 19.98
N LEU A 223 9.78 -6.44 19.14
CA LEU A 223 11.21 -6.59 19.47
C LEU A 223 12.03 -5.31 19.25
N GLN A 224 11.52 -4.39 18.45
CA GLN A 224 12.23 -3.18 18.06
C GLN A 224 11.48 -1.94 18.57
N PRO A 225 12.19 -0.98 19.19
CA PRO A 225 11.59 0.28 19.58
C PRO A 225 11.42 1.20 18.37
N ASN A 226 10.44 2.10 18.44
CA ASN A 226 10.20 3.09 17.39
C ASN A 226 11.21 4.26 17.50
N SER A 227 12.18 4.28 16.59
CA SER A 227 13.22 5.33 16.53
C SER A 227 12.64 6.73 16.28
N GLU A 228 11.55 6.87 15.53
CA GLU A 228 10.93 8.19 15.29
C GLU A 228 10.29 8.77 16.55
N LEU A 229 9.67 7.94 17.39
CA LEU A 229 9.12 8.36 18.67
C LEU A 229 10.23 8.76 19.64
N ILE A 230 11.32 7.97 19.71
CA ILE A 230 12.48 8.31 20.53
C ILE A 230 13.10 9.64 20.07
N ALA A 231 13.21 9.87 18.76
CA ALA A 231 13.69 11.14 18.21
C ALA A 231 12.80 12.34 18.58
N LYS A 232 11.49 12.11 18.75
CA LYS A 232 10.52 13.13 19.22
C LYS A 232 10.56 13.34 20.75
N GLY A 233 11.40 12.61 21.48
CA GLY A 233 11.57 12.73 22.93
C GLY A 233 10.67 11.82 23.77
N TYR A 234 9.97 10.86 23.14
CA TYR A 234 9.19 9.86 23.87
C TYR A 234 10.10 8.81 24.52
N PRO A 235 9.68 8.20 25.66
CA PRO A 235 10.44 7.15 26.31
C PRO A 235 10.55 5.90 25.42
N ASP A 236 11.69 5.23 25.50
CA ASP A 236 11.90 3.94 24.83
C ASP A 236 11.04 2.85 25.51
N LEU A 237 10.08 2.32 24.77
CA LEU A 237 9.19 1.25 25.22
C LEU A 237 9.77 -0.16 24.96
N GLY A 238 10.80 -0.29 24.13
CA GLY A 238 11.32 -1.57 23.66
C GLY A 238 10.44 -2.30 22.64
N TRP A 239 9.36 -1.66 22.17
CA TRP A 239 8.47 -2.16 21.11
C TRP A 239 7.81 -0.97 20.38
N ASP A 240 7.26 -1.22 19.19
CA ASP A 240 6.59 -0.22 18.36
C ASP A 240 5.04 -0.29 18.49
N PRO A 241 4.42 0.64 19.22
CA PRO A 241 2.96 0.69 19.35
C PRO A 241 2.26 1.22 18.09
N VAL A 242 2.93 2.05 17.29
CA VAL A 242 2.32 2.73 16.14
C VAL A 242 2.18 1.76 14.98
N GLU A 243 3.27 1.08 14.61
CA GLU A 243 3.22 0.09 13.52
C GLU A 243 2.43 -1.14 13.91
N GLY A 244 2.59 -1.60 15.16
CA GLY A 244 1.89 -2.78 15.68
C GLY A 244 0.36 -2.66 15.55
N GLU A 245 -0.20 -1.49 15.87
CA GLU A 245 -1.64 -1.23 15.72
C GLU A 245 -2.11 -1.46 14.27
N ARG A 246 -1.29 -1.09 13.28
CA ARG A 246 -1.65 -1.14 11.85
C ARG A 246 -1.70 -2.56 11.33
N TYR A 247 -0.75 -3.40 11.74
CA TYR A 247 -0.78 -4.83 11.41
C TYR A 247 -1.94 -5.56 12.10
N ILE A 248 -2.25 -5.19 13.35
CA ILE A 248 -3.43 -5.74 14.05
C ILE A 248 -4.72 -5.33 13.35
N ASP A 249 -4.84 -4.08 12.87
CA ASP A 249 -6.00 -3.63 12.11
C ASP A 249 -6.13 -4.38 10.77
N PHE A 250 -5.02 -4.65 10.08
CA PHE A 250 -5.01 -5.53 8.91
C PHE A 250 -5.56 -6.93 9.25
N LEU A 251 -5.04 -7.56 10.31
CA LEU A 251 -5.51 -8.89 10.75
C LEU A 251 -6.98 -8.88 11.17
N ARG A 252 -7.45 -7.78 11.79
CA ARG A 252 -8.86 -7.58 12.12
C ARG A 252 -9.74 -7.65 10.88
N PHE A 253 -9.34 -7.01 9.77
CA PHE A 253 -10.08 -7.09 8.50
C PHE A 253 -9.99 -8.46 7.83
N CYS A 254 -8.98 -9.28 8.13
CA CYS A 254 -8.91 -10.67 7.64
C CYS A 254 -9.91 -11.59 8.36
N VAL A 255 -10.15 -11.36 9.66
CA VAL A 255 -10.99 -12.24 10.49
C VAL A 255 -12.43 -11.76 10.61
N TRP A 256 -12.70 -10.47 10.40
CA TRP A 256 -14.01 -9.87 10.60
C TRP A 256 -14.41 -9.01 9.41
N ILE A 257 -15.44 -9.45 8.68
CA ILE A 257 -15.88 -8.82 7.43
C ILE A 257 -17.40 -8.74 7.41
N ASN A 258 -17.94 -7.56 7.05
CA ASN A 258 -19.39 -7.34 6.91
C ASN A 258 -20.24 -7.76 8.13
N GLY A 259 -19.66 -7.80 9.33
CA GLY A 259 -20.35 -8.22 10.56
C GLY A 259 -20.28 -9.70 10.88
N GLU A 260 -19.54 -10.49 10.08
CA GLU A 260 -19.36 -11.92 10.25
C GLU A 260 -17.88 -12.26 10.49
N SER A 261 -17.63 -13.34 11.25
CA SER A 261 -16.30 -13.87 11.48
C SER A 261 -15.92 -14.90 10.42
N VAL A 262 -14.73 -14.75 9.83
CA VAL A 262 -14.14 -15.73 8.91
C VAL A 262 -13.31 -16.73 9.73
N GLU A 263 -13.91 -17.85 10.11
CA GLU A 263 -13.30 -18.82 11.04
C GLU A 263 -12.00 -19.43 10.50
N GLU A 264 -11.91 -19.73 9.21
CA GLU A 264 -10.69 -20.27 8.59
C GLU A 264 -9.50 -19.33 8.76
N ASN A 265 -9.71 -18.04 8.47
CA ASN A 265 -8.71 -16.98 8.67
C ASN A 265 -8.40 -16.80 10.16
N ALA A 266 -9.41 -16.79 11.04
CA ALA A 266 -9.19 -16.65 12.47
C ALA A 266 -8.33 -17.78 13.03
N ASN A 267 -8.62 -19.04 12.66
CA ASN A 267 -7.84 -20.20 13.06
C ASN A 267 -6.39 -20.13 12.56
N LEU A 268 -6.19 -19.64 11.34
CA LEU A 268 -4.85 -19.46 10.77
C LEU A 268 -4.09 -18.35 11.50
N VAL A 269 -4.68 -17.17 11.68
CA VAL A 269 -4.08 -16.04 12.40
C VAL A 269 -3.70 -16.46 13.82
N ILE A 270 -4.59 -17.14 14.56
CA ILE A 270 -4.29 -17.64 15.91
C ILE A 270 -3.09 -18.59 15.91
N ARG A 271 -3.04 -19.54 14.96
CA ARG A 271 -1.89 -20.46 14.83
C ARG A 271 -0.58 -19.73 14.55
N LEU A 272 -0.61 -18.71 13.69
CA LEU A 272 0.57 -17.91 13.35
C LEU A 272 1.05 -17.08 14.55
N LEU A 273 0.13 -16.50 15.33
CA LEU A 273 0.45 -15.70 16.51
C LEU A 273 0.97 -16.56 17.67
N ILE A 274 0.42 -17.76 17.91
CA ILE A 274 0.91 -18.66 18.97
C ILE A 274 2.34 -19.13 18.68
N ARG A 275 2.70 -19.32 17.40
CA ARG A 275 4.07 -19.66 16.99
C ARG A 275 5.07 -18.52 17.21
N ARG A 276 4.60 -17.28 17.41
CA ARG A 276 5.40 -16.07 17.56
C ARG A 276 4.93 -15.27 18.78
N PRO A 277 5.31 -15.68 20.01
CA PRO A 277 4.93 -14.95 21.22
C PRO A 277 5.43 -13.51 21.21
N GLU A 278 6.37 -13.17 20.33
CA GLU A 278 6.88 -11.82 20.14
C GLU A 278 5.81 -10.83 19.65
N CYS A 279 4.79 -11.31 18.96
CA CYS A 279 3.63 -10.51 18.52
C CYS A 279 2.75 -10.04 19.68
N LEU A 280 2.85 -10.69 20.84
CA LEU A 280 2.14 -10.28 22.05
C LEU A 280 2.89 -9.11 22.69
N GLY A 281 2.19 -8.14 23.27
CA GLY A 281 2.85 -7.04 23.99
C GLY A 281 3.75 -7.55 25.13
N VAL A 282 4.81 -6.81 25.46
CA VAL A 282 5.80 -7.18 26.50
C VAL A 282 5.20 -7.59 27.85
N ALA A 283 4.03 -7.04 28.20
CA ALA A 283 3.32 -7.38 29.43
C ALA A 283 2.58 -8.74 29.41
N LEU A 284 2.43 -9.35 28.23
CA LEU A 284 1.73 -10.61 27.99
C LEU A 284 2.66 -11.75 27.57
N LYS A 285 3.94 -11.47 27.31
CA LYS A 285 4.95 -12.50 26.98
C LYS A 285 5.39 -13.25 28.25
N GLY A 286 5.46 -14.59 28.20
CA GLY A 286 6.06 -15.42 29.26
C GLY A 286 5.42 -15.22 30.65
N GLU A 287 6.23 -14.95 31.67
CA GLU A 287 5.79 -14.55 33.03
C GLU A 287 5.41 -13.06 33.09
N GLY A 288 4.71 -12.56 32.07
CA GLY A 288 4.29 -11.17 31.98
C GLY A 288 3.44 -10.73 33.17
N GLN A 289 3.52 -9.45 33.52
CA GLN A 289 2.81 -8.85 34.68
C GLN A 289 1.27 -8.80 34.50
N GLY A 290 0.76 -9.28 33.37
CA GLY A 290 -0.65 -9.38 33.04
C GLY A 290 -1.24 -8.10 32.47
N LEU A 291 -2.37 -8.25 31.77
CA LEU A 291 -3.03 -7.16 31.04
C LEU A 291 -3.48 -6.01 31.96
N PHE A 292 -3.95 -6.33 33.17
CA PHE A 292 -4.39 -5.31 34.14
C PHE A 292 -3.24 -4.40 34.58
N SER A 293 -2.08 -4.97 34.88
CA SER A 293 -0.88 -4.20 35.23
C SER A 293 -0.43 -3.33 34.06
N ALA A 294 -0.49 -3.86 32.83
CA ALA A 294 -0.19 -3.11 31.61
C ALA A 294 -1.10 -1.88 31.45
N PHE A 295 -2.42 -2.04 31.62
CA PHE A 295 -3.36 -0.93 31.56
C PHE A 295 -3.11 0.10 32.65
N LYS A 296 -2.82 -0.34 33.89
CA LYS A 296 -2.51 0.57 34.99
C LYS A 296 -1.28 1.44 34.70
N VAL A 297 -0.25 0.83 34.10
CA VAL A 297 0.94 1.55 33.63
C VAL A 297 0.59 2.50 32.49
N GLY A 298 -0.23 2.08 31.51
CA GLY A 298 -0.72 2.93 30.42
C GLY A 298 -1.48 4.17 30.90
N PHE A 299 -2.35 4.04 31.91
CA PHE A 299 -3.05 5.18 32.51
C PHE A 299 -2.11 6.16 33.23
N SER A 300 -1.02 5.66 33.81
CA SER A 300 0.01 6.51 34.41
C SER A 300 0.73 7.36 33.36
N PHE A 301 0.95 6.81 32.16
CA PHE A 301 1.50 7.56 31.02
C PHE A 301 0.48 8.53 30.39
N GLY A 302 -0.81 8.15 30.36
CA GLY A 302 -1.89 8.95 29.79
C GLY A 302 -2.47 10.06 30.68
N SER A 303 -1.84 10.37 31.82
CA SER A 303 -2.25 11.52 32.66
C SER A 303 -1.78 12.84 32.02
N PRO A 304 -2.59 13.92 32.05
CA PRO A 304 -2.57 15.00 31.07
C PRO A 304 -1.47 16.05 31.31
N ILE A 305 -0.19 15.66 31.25
CA ILE A 305 0.94 16.61 31.37
C ILE A 305 1.98 16.45 30.26
N LEU A 306 2.01 15.38 29.46
CA LEU A 306 3.16 15.10 28.57
C LEU A 306 2.81 14.53 27.18
N ILE A 307 1.62 14.77 26.64
CA ILE A 307 1.29 14.40 25.25
C ILE A 307 0.70 15.61 24.54
N ASP A 308 1.57 16.55 24.15
CA ASP A 308 1.40 17.52 23.06
C ASP A 308 2.66 17.45 22.18
#